data_AF-A0A4Q1BH45-F1
#
_entry.id   AF-A0A4Q1BH45-F1
#
_cell.length_a   1.000
_cell.length_b   1.000
_cell.length_c   1.000
_cell.angle_alpha   90.00
_cell.angle_beta   90.00
_cell.angle_gamma   90.00
#
_symmetry.space_group_name_H-M   'P 1'
#
loop_
_entity.id
_entity.type
_entity.pdbx_description
1 polymer ?
#
loop_
_entity_poly.entity_id
_entity_poly.type
_entity_poly.pdbx_seq_one_letter_code
_entity_poly.pdbx_strand_id
1 'polypeptide(L)'
;MSQVFEQKILNDLGQAAGRLEDAEGEEQLAEFAAWLAGVSEEVAQLWTETQPQTVTDAGLKACTDILSMTDVDHTGHMSSIIALRLCLNPGINLLQWEDVPEDDEDEDEDEEDDEDGEGEEDDGREDDGEG
;
A
#
# COMPACT_ATOMS: atom_id res chain seq x y z
N MET A 1 28.33 -7.11 -13.20
CA MET A 1 27.13 -7.55 -12.46
C MET A 1 25.90 -6.73 -12.81
N SER A 2 26.02 -5.44 -13.16
CA SER A 2 24.87 -4.56 -13.47
C SER A 2 23.95 -4.99 -14.64
N GLN A 3 24.45 -5.37 -15.82
CA GLN A 3 23.58 -5.65 -16.98
C GLN A 3 22.67 -6.89 -16.85
N VAL A 4 23.16 -7.98 -16.25
CA VAL A 4 22.35 -9.20 -16.06
C VAL A 4 21.22 -8.94 -15.06
N PHE A 5 21.52 -8.15 -14.03
CA PHE A 5 20.55 -7.77 -13.02
C PHE A 5 19.49 -6.80 -13.58
N GLU A 6 19.91 -5.79 -14.35
CA GLU A 6 18.99 -4.90 -15.09
C GLU A 6 18.07 -5.70 -16.02
N GLN A 7 18.61 -6.63 -16.80
CA GLN A 7 17.82 -7.43 -17.73
C GLN A 7 16.80 -8.33 -17.03
N LYS A 8 17.12 -8.84 -15.83
CA LYS A 8 16.18 -9.58 -14.97
C LYS A 8 15.01 -8.68 -14.59
N ILE A 9 15.29 -7.50 -14.01
CA ILE A 9 14.26 -6.53 -13.60
C ILE A 9 13.37 -6.15 -14.79
N LEU A 10 13.94 -5.86 -15.96
CA LEU A 10 13.17 -5.53 -17.16
C LEU A 10 12.23 -6.67 -17.59
N ASN A 11 12.67 -7.92 -17.46
CA ASN A 11 11.82 -9.08 -17.76
C ASN A 11 10.69 -9.21 -16.72
N ASP A 12 11.02 -9.06 -15.44
CA ASP A 12 10.03 -9.14 -14.36
C ASP A 12 8.97 -8.04 -14.52
N LEU A 13 9.36 -6.79 -14.74
CA LEU A 13 8.44 -5.67 -15.00
C LEU A 13 7.59 -5.92 -16.27
N GLY A 14 8.18 -6.47 -17.32
CA GLY A 14 7.45 -6.81 -18.56
C GLY A 14 6.42 -7.94 -18.39
N GLN A 15 6.54 -8.77 -17.35
CA GLN A 15 5.59 -9.85 -17.05
C GLN A 15 4.54 -9.46 -16.00
N ALA A 16 4.69 -8.32 -15.33
CA ALA A 16 3.88 -7.97 -14.16
C ALA A 16 2.37 -7.93 -14.50
N ALA A 17 1.99 -7.24 -15.56
CA ALA A 17 0.61 -7.16 -16.03
C ALA A 17 0.03 -8.55 -16.35
N GLY A 18 0.73 -9.37 -17.14
CA GLY A 18 0.24 -10.71 -17.51
C GLY A 18 0.09 -11.65 -16.32
N ARG A 19 1.02 -11.59 -15.35
CA ARG A 19 0.91 -12.37 -14.11
C ARG A 19 -0.31 -12.00 -13.28
N LEU A 20 -0.69 -10.73 -13.29
CA LEU A 20 -1.89 -10.25 -12.60
C LEU A 20 -3.16 -10.63 -13.35
N GLU A 21 -3.18 -10.51 -14.69
CA GLU A 21 -4.29 -10.97 -15.53
C GLU A 21 -4.56 -12.47 -15.37
N ASP A 22 -3.51 -13.26 -15.18
CA ASP A 22 -3.60 -14.71 -14.96
C ASP A 22 -3.95 -15.08 -13.50
N ALA A 23 -4.00 -14.11 -12.56
CA ALA A 23 -4.29 -14.37 -11.15
C ALA A 23 -5.80 -14.49 -10.89
N GLU A 24 -6.24 -15.67 -10.50
CA GLU A 24 -7.60 -16.04 -10.14
C GLU A 24 -7.72 -16.27 -8.62
N GLY A 25 -8.34 -15.30 -7.93
CA GLY A 25 -8.67 -15.41 -6.51
C GLY A 25 -7.59 -14.92 -5.55
N GLU A 26 -7.96 -14.85 -4.27
CA GLU A 26 -7.21 -14.15 -3.21
C GLU A 26 -5.78 -14.68 -3.01
N GLU A 27 -5.57 -16.01 -3.09
CA GLU A 27 -4.25 -16.62 -2.88
C GLU A 27 -3.25 -16.17 -3.95
N GLN A 28 -3.66 -16.16 -5.22
CA GLN A 28 -2.80 -15.77 -6.34
C GLN A 28 -2.54 -14.27 -6.36
N LEU A 29 -3.52 -13.45 -5.94
CA LEU A 29 -3.32 -12.01 -5.74
C LEU A 29 -2.31 -11.73 -4.61
N ALA A 30 -2.36 -12.49 -3.52
CA ALA A 30 -1.37 -12.37 -2.45
C ALA A 30 0.04 -12.81 -2.92
N GLU A 31 0.13 -13.87 -3.72
CA GLU A 31 1.39 -14.30 -4.36
C GLU A 31 1.94 -13.22 -5.31
N PHE A 32 1.07 -12.59 -6.10
CA PHE A 32 1.44 -11.47 -6.96
C PHE A 32 1.97 -10.29 -6.14
N ALA A 33 1.27 -9.89 -5.07
CA ALA A 33 1.68 -8.80 -4.19
C ALA A 33 3.08 -9.06 -3.60
N ALA A 34 3.31 -10.26 -3.06
CA ALA A 34 4.60 -10.65 -2.51
C ALA A 34 5.72 -10.66 -3.57
N TRP A 35 5.42 -11.14 -4.77
CA TRP A 35 6.36 -11.11 -5.88
C TRP A 35 6.71 -9.68 -6.32
N LEU A 36 5.71 -8.79 -6.44
CA LEU A 36 5.91 -7.40 -6.82
C LEU A 36 6.72 -6.61 -5.78
N ALA A 37 6.50 -6.90 -4.49
CA ALA A 37 7.32 -6.35 -3.41
C ALA A 37 8.80 -6.73 -3.56
N GLY A 38 9.08 -7.98 -3.92
CA GLY A 38 10.45 -8.43 -4.22
C GLY A 38 11.08 -7.70 -5.39
N VAL A 39 10.33 -7.48 -6.48
CA VAL A 39 10.80 -6.67 -7.64
C VAL A 39 11.10 -5.23 -7.20
N SER A 40 10.25 -4.65 -6.34
CA SER A 40 10.45 -3.30 -5.81
C SER A 40 11.74 -3.17 -5.00
N GLU A 41 12.04 -4.16 -4.16
CA GLU A 41 13.29 -4.20 -3.41
C GLU A 41 14.51 -4.32 -4.33
N GLU A 42 14.46 -5.18 -5.35
CA GLU A 42 15.53 -5.30 -6.34
C GLU A 42 15.76 -4.00 -7.13
N VAL A 43 14.68 -3.31 -7.51
CA VAL A 43 14.72 -1.99 -8.15
C VAL A 43 15.34 -0.95 -7.21
N ALA A 44 15.01 -0.98 -5.93
CA ALA A 44 15.60 -0.09 -4.93
C ALA A 44 17.11 -0.36 -4.74
N GLN A 45 17.54 -1.62 -4.77
CA GLN A 45 18.97 -1.96 -4.72
C GLN A 45 19.74 -1.44 -5.95
N LEU A 46 19.10 -1.42 -7.12
CA LEU A 46 19.66 -0.83 -8.36
C LEU A 46 19.90 0.70 -8.22
N TRP A 47 19.15 1.39 -7.36
CA TRP A 47 19.21 2.85 -7.14
C TRP A 47 20.51 3.32 -6.46
N THR A 48 21.40 2.41 -6.03
CA THR A 48 22.61 2.77 -5.26
C THR A 48 23.69 3.55 -6.04
N GLU A 49 23.64 3.64 -7.37
CA GLU A 49 24.63 4.41 -8.18
C GLU A 49 24.01 5.32 -9.25
N THR A 50 23.05 4.84 -10.05
CA THR A 50 22.18 5.62 -10.96
C THR A 50 21.22 4.63 -11.61
N GLN A 51 19.91 4.86 -11.50
CA GLN A 51 18.95 3.96 -12.11
C GLN A 51 18.96 4.14 -13.64
N PRO A 52 19.01 3.05 -14.43
CA PRO A 52 18.87 3.13 -15.87
C PRO A 52 17.49 3.66 -16.24
N GLN A 53 17.44 4.68 -17.10
CA GLN A 53 16.17 5.25 -17.59
C GLN A 53 15.26 4.19 -18.20
N THR A 54 15.84 3.16 -18.84
CA THR A 54 15.14 1.98 -19.37
C THR A 54 14.33 1.25 -18.31
N VAL A 55 14.88 1.06 -17.11
CA VAL A 55 14.18 0.43 -15.98
C VAL A 55 13.10 1.37 -15.43
N THR A 56 13.41 2.67 -15.30
CA THR A 56 12.44 3.69 -14.88
C THR A 56 11.21 3.69 -15.78
N ASP A 57 11.40 3.81 -17.09
CA ASP A 57 10.32 3.88 -18.07
C ASP A 57 9.51 2.57 -18.10
N ALA A 58 10.18 1.41 -18.08
CA ALA A 58 9.52 0.11 -18.06
C ALA A 58 8.70 -0.09 -16.78
N GLY A 59 9.23 0.31 -15.63
CA GLY A 59 8.56 0.17 -14.35
C GLY A 59 7.35 1.07 -14.23
N LEU A 60 7.47 2.34 -14.62
CA LEU A 60 6.34 3.28 -14.61
C LEU A 60 5.24 2.80 -15.56
N LYS A 61 5.61 2.32 -16.75
CA LYS A 61 4.66 1.73 -17.69
C LYS A 61 3.96 0.51 -17.09
N ALA A 62 4.70 -0.41 -16.47
CA ALA A 62 4.11 -1.61 -15.85
C ALA A 62 3.09 -1.23 -14.75
N CYS A 63 3.41 -0.24 -13.92
CA CYS A 63 2.46 0.25 -12.92
C CYS A 63 1.20 0.83 -13.56
N THR A 64 1.32 1.67 -14.60
CA THR A 64 0.16 2.23 -15.30
C THR A 64 -0.66 1.15 -16.00
N ASP A 65 -0.03 0.16 -16.63
CA ASP A 65 -0.72 -0.96 -17.27
C ASP A 65 -1.54 -1.75 -16.23
N ILE A 66 -0.96 -2.03 -15.06
CA ILE A 66 -1.65 -2.72 -13.96
C ILE A 66 -2.84 -1.89 -13.45
N LEU A 67 -2.64 -0.60 -13.15
CA LEU A 67 -3.70 0.27 -12.63
C LEU A 67 -4.82 0.54 -13.65
N SER A 68 -4.55 0.33 -14.94
CA SER A 68 -5.57 0.44 -15.99
C SER A 68 -6.51 -0.77 -16.02
N MET A 69 -6.24 -1.84 -15.25
CA MET A 69 -7.06 -3.05 -15.20
C MET A 69 -8.25 -2.85 -14.26
N THR A 70 -9.40 -2.44 -14.81
CA THR A 70 -10.61 -2.14 -14.01
C THR A 70 -11.31 -3.37 -13.42
N ASP A 71 -10.97 -4.57 -13.91
CA ASP A 71 -11.62 -5.84 -13.50
C ASP A 71 -10.85 -6.55 -12.36
N VAL A 72 -9.78 -5.95 -11.84
CA VAL A 72 -8.92 -6.51 -10.79
C VAL A 72 -9.05 -5.68 -9.52
N ASP A 73 -9.24 -6.33 -8.38
CA ASP A 73 -9.14 -5.67 -7.07
C ASP A 73 -7.67 -5.35 -6.77
N HIS A 74 -7.37 -4.07 -6.59
CA HIS A 74 -6.01 -3.60 -6.34
C HIS A 74 -5.62 -3.49 -4.87
N THR A 75 -6.59 -3.60 -3.94
CA THR A 75 -6.39 -3.34 -2.50
C THR A 75 -5.19 -4.11 -1.92
N GLY A 76 -5.00 -5.37 -2.34
CA GLY A 76 -3.93 -6.24 -1.84
C GLY A 76 -2.50 -5.92 -2.31
N HIS A 77 -2.33 -5.14 -3.39
CA HIS A 77 -1.02 -4.88 -3.98
C HIS A 77 -0.74 -3.40 -4.33
N MET A 78 -1.69 -2.50 -4.06
CA MET A 78 -1.52 -1.05 -4.25
C MET A 78 -0.27 -0.51 -3.56
N SER A 79 -0.03 -0.92 -2.31
CA SER A 79 1.15 -0.50 -1.53
C SER A 79 2.47 -0.86 -2.21
N SER A 80 2.51 -2.03 -2.88
CA SER A 80 3.68 -2.48 -3.63
C SER A 80 3.88 -1.69 -4.93
N ILE A 81 2.79 -1.35 -5.64
CA ILE A 81 2.85 -0.48 -6.83
C ILE A 81 3.36 0.91 -6.44
N ILE A 82 2.84 1.48 -5.35
CA ILE A 82 3.26 2.78 -4.85
C ILE A 82 4.74 2.77 -4.48
N ALA A 83 5.19 1.77 -3.73
CA ALA A 83 6.59 1.61 -3.35
C ALA A 83 7.50 1.53 -4.59
N LEU A 84 7.12 0.72 -5.58
CA LEU A 84 7.86 0.60 -6.84
C LEU A 84 8.00 1.95 -7.55
N ARG A 85 6.89 2.69 -7.69
CA ARG A 85 6.92 4.00 -8.35
C ARG A 85 7.76 5.03 -7.59
N LEU A 86 7.73 5.02 -6.26
CA LEU A 86 8.59 5.89 -5.44
C LEU A 86 10.08 5.52 -5.60
N CYS A 87 10.40 4.24 -5.76
CA CYS A 87 11.76 3.81 -6.09
C CYS A 87 12.19 4.23 -7.51
N LEU A 88 11.26 4.25 -8.47
CA LEU A 88 11.54 4.64 -9.86
C LEU A 88 11.60 6.16 -10.04
N ASN A 89 10.83 6.91 -9.23
CA ASN A 89 10.74 8.36 -9.33
C ASN A 89 10.55 9.02 -7.95
N PRO A 90 11.58 9.07 -7.10
CA PRO A 90 11.49 9.53 -5.71
C PRO A 90 11.20 11.03 -5.56
N GLY A 91 11.21 11.79 -6.66
CA GLY A 91 10.92 13.23 -6.67
C GLY A 91 9.45 13.58 -6.91
N ILE A 92 8.60 12.59 -7.18
CA ILE A 92 7.17 12.80 -7.44
C ILE A 92 6.34 12.47 -6.19
N ASN A 93 5.38 13.34 -5.88
CA ASN A 93 4.37 13.11 -4.86
C ASN A 93 3.21 12.26 -5.45
N LEU A 94 2.63 11.37 -4.65
CA LEU A 94 1.50 10.51 -5.03
C LEU A 94 0.35 11.27 -5.68
N LEU A 95 0.03 12.47 -5.18
CA LEU A 95 -1.03 13.35 -5.72
C LEU A 95 -0.76 13.84 -7.16
N GLN A 96 0.43 13.60 -7.71
CA GLN A 96 0.78 13.98 -9.07
C GLN A 96 0.55 12.85 -10.08
N TRP A 97 0.17 11.65 -9.64
CA TRP A 97 -0.16 10.54 -10.52
C TRP A 97 -1.67 10.48 -10.76
N GLU A 98 -2.08 10.72 -12.00
CA GLU A 98 -3.50 10.80 -12.40
C GLU A 98 -4.20 9.43 -12.46
N ASP A 99 -3.43 8.34 -12.40
CA ASP A 99 -3.90 6.96 -12.55
C ASP A 99 -3.91 6.17 -11.24
N VAL A 100 -3.56 6.81 -10.11
CA VAL A 100 -3.75 6.22 -8.79
C VAL A 100 -5.17 6.58 -8.33
N PRO A 101 -6.01 5.59 -7.95
CA PRO A 101 -7.30 5.90 -7.35
C PRO A 101 -7.08 6.78 -6.13
N GLU A 102 -7.93 7.81 -5.96
CA GLU A 102 -7.93 8.59 -4.72
C GLU A 102 -8.18 7.59 -3.59
N ASP A 103 -7.28 7.57 -2.60
CA ASP A 103 -7.50 6.83 -1.37
C ASP A 103 -8.69 7.54 -0.72
N ASP A 104 -9.91 7.05 -1.00
CA ASP A 104 -11.07 7.29 -0.15
C ASP A 104 -10.73 6.58 1.17
N GLU A 105 -9.86 7.21 1.96
CA GLU A 105 -9.74 6.92 3.38
C GLU A 105 -11.14 7.17 3.94
N ASP A 106 -11.95 6.11 4.00
CA ASP A 106 -13.13 6.07 4.85
C ASP A 106 -12.63 6.51 6.22
N GLU A 107 -12.99 7.74 6.60
CA GLU A 107 -12.83 8.27 7.93
C GLU A 107 -13.51 7.27 8.87
N ASP A 108 -12.73 6.38 9.48
CA ASP A 108 -13.14 5.69 10.70
C ASP A 108 -13.38 6.80 11.72
N GLU A 109 -14.61 7.34 11.72
CA GLU A 109 -15.12 8.23 12.75
C GLU A 109 -15.04 7.43 14.07
N ASP A 110 -13.98 7.68 14.83
CA ASP A 110 -13.86 7.30 16.23
C ASP A 110 -15.09 7.88 16.97
N GLU A 111 -16.17 7.10 17.04
CA GLU A 111 -17.25 7.32 18.01
C GLU A 111 -16.69 6.98 19.40
N GLU A 112 -16.00 7.96 19.99
CA GLU A 112 -15.74 8.04 21.43
C GLU A 112 -17.12 8.03 22.14
N ASP A 113 -17.56 6.86 22.59
CA ASP A 113 -18.75 6.71 23.43
C ASP A 113 -18.41 7.19 24.86
N ASP A 114 -18.45 8.50 25.04
CA ASP A 114 -18.49 9.18 26.34
C ASP A 114 -19.80 8.79 27.05
N GLU A 115 -19.82 7.64 27.73
CA GLU A 115 -20.88 7.36 28.72
C GLU A 115 -20.58 8.09 30.03
N ASP A 116 -20.96 9.37 30.06
CA ASP A 116 -21.17 10.18 31.25
C ASP A 116 -22.20 9.51 32.18
N GLY A 117 -21.71 8.94 33.28
CA GLY A 117 -22.51 8.50 34.42
C GLY A 117 -22.48 9.52 35.56
N GLU A 118 -22.92 10.75 35.32
CA GLU A 118 -23.20 11.71 36.41
C GLU A 118 -24.55 11.43 37.09
N GLY A 119 -24.59 11.60 38.41
CA GLY A 119 -25.83 11.64 39.20
C GLY A 119 -25.65 11.02 40.60
N GLU A 120 -25.21 11.73 41.64
CA GLU A 120 -26.02 12.65 42.48
C GLU A 120 -27.20 11.90 43.16
N GLU A 121 -27.46 11.86 44.47
CA GLU A 121 -27.04 12.54 45.71
C GLU A 121 -27.51 11.65 46.89
N ASP A 122 -27.57 12.25 48.09
CA ASP A 122 -28.44 11.90 49.22
C ASP A 122 -27.77 10.99 50.28
N ASP A 123 -27.72 11.24 51.60
CA ASP A 123 -28.28 12.28 52.47
C ASP A 123 -28.11 11.80 53.93
N GLY A 124 -27.60 12.66 54.81
CA GLY A 124 -27.89 12.71 56.25
C GLY A 124 -27.90 11.47 57.18
N ARG A 125 -26.99 11.50 58.19
CA ARG A 125 -27.29 11.52 59.67
C ARG A 125 -27.93 10.24 60.32
N GLU A 126 -27.72 9.76 61.56
CA GLU A 126 -27.25 10.14 62.92
C GLU A 126 -26.66 8.86 63.60
N ASP A 127 -25.68 8.92 64.52
CA ASP A 127 -25.84 8.81 66.00
C ASP A 127 -26.69 7.57 66.42
N ASP A 128 -26.35 6.63 67.31
CA ASP A 128 -25.60 6.57 68.56
C ASP A 128 -25.38 5.07 68.90
N GLY A 129 -24.50 4.74 69.85
CA GLY A 129 -24.77 3.60 70.75
C GLY A 129 -23.59 2.72 71.15
N GLU A 130 -23.08 2.98 72.36
CA GLU A 130 -22.20 2.11 73.14
C GLU A 130 -22.79 0.71 73.40
N GLY A 131 -21.90 -0.29 73.54
CA GLY A 131 -22.20 -1.63 74.05
C GLY A 131 -20.95 -2.46 74.27
#